data_AF-A0A938G1U6-F1
#
_entry.id   AF-A0A938G1U6-F1
#
_cell.length_a   1.000
_cell.length_b   1.000
_cell.length_c   1.000
_cell.angle_alpha   90.00
_cell.angle_beta   90.00
_cell.angle_gamma   90.00
#
_symmetry.space_group_name_H-M   'P 1'
#
loop_
_entity.id
_entity.type
_entity.pdbx_description
1 polymer ?
#
loop_
_entity_poly.entity_id
_entity_poly.type
_entity_poly.pdbx_seq_one_letter_code
_entity_poly.pdbx_strand_id
1 'polypeptide(L)' 'VEIGALSQALNAIDTTLLWTGGGLYSVGAVVYAAKRPNPWPHTFGFHEVFHALVASAATVHYVLVMRLAL' A
#
# COMPACT_ATOMS: atom_id res chain seq x y z
N VAL A 1 20.31 -15.50 -5.98
CA VAL A 1 19.18 -14.57 -6.25
C VAL A 1 18.44 -14.37 -4.95
N GLU A 2 18.40 -13.14 -4.45
CA GLU A 2 17.87 -12.77 -3.12
C GLU A 2 16.37 -13.05 -2.94
N ILE A 3 15.62 -13.22 -4.03
CA ILE A 3 14.19 -13.59 -4.03
C ILE A 3 13.95 -14.90 -3.24
N GLY A 4 14.87 -15.86 -3.30
CA GLY A 4 14.73 -17.13 -2.57
C GLY A 4 14.86 -16.98 -1.05
N ALA A 5 15.57 -15.95 -0.58
CA ALA A 5 15.62 -15.61 0.85
C ALA A 5 14.34 -14.90 1.27
N LEU A 6 13.80 -14.02 0.42
CA LEU A 6 12.51 -13.36 0.66
C LEU A 6 11.36 -14.38 0.78
N SER A 7 11.30 -15.38 -0.10
CA SER A 7 10.27 -16.42 -0.03
C SER A 7 10.37 -17.31 1.21
N GLN A 8 11.56 -17.43 1.80
CA GLN A 8 11.77 -18.17 3.05
C GLN A 8 11.41 -17.33 4.28
N ALA A 9 11.56 -16.00 4.19
CA ALA A 9 11.28 -15.08 5.29
C ALA A 9 9.78 -14.76 5.45
N LEU A 10 9.00 -14.80 4.36
CA LEU A 10 7.59 -14.43 4.37
C LEU A 10 6.69 -15.65 4.53
N ASN A 11 5.86 -15.68 5.57
CA ASN A 11 4.73 -16.60 5.63
C ASN A 11 3.53 -16.06 4.82
N ALA A 12 2.41 -16.79 4.84
CA ALA A 12 1.20 -16.40 4.12
C ALA A 12 0.66 -15.02 4.54
N ILE A 13 0.67 -14.70 5.83
CA ILE A 13 0.20 -13.41 6.36
C ILE A 13 1.10 -12.28 5.85
N ASP A 14 2.41 -12.45 5.95
CA ASP A 14 3.38 -11.43 5.54
C ASP A 14 3.31 -11.18 4.03
N THR A 15 3.11 -12.27 3.26
CA THR A 15 2.89 -12.21 1.81
C THR A 15 1.60 -11.44 1.49
N THR A 16 0.50 -11.69 2.21
CA THR A 16 -0.74 -10.92 2.06
C THR A 16 -0.51 -9.45 2.36
N LEU A 17 0.15 -9.11 3.47
CA LEU A 17 0.45 -7.72 3.84
C LEU A 17 1.28 -7.01 2.76
N LEU A 18 2.31 -7.69 2.23
CA LEU A 18 3.15 -7.16 1.16
C LEU A 18 2.32 -6.82 -0.09
N TRP A 19 1.50 -7.76 -0.56
CA TRP A 19 0.65 -7.55 -1.73
C TRP A 19 -0.43 -6.52 -1.49
N THR A 20 -1.07 -6.50 -0.32
CA THR A 20 -2.08 -5.49 0.03
C THR A 20 -1.46 -4.10 0.07
N GLY A 21 -0.32 -3.92 0.75
CA GLY A 21 0.37 -2.64 0.80
C GLY A 21 0.81 -2.16 -0.58
N GLY A 22 1.43 -3.03 -1.38
CA GLY A 22 1.85 -2.70 -2.75
C GLY A 22 0.67 -2.39 -3.66
N GLY A 23 -0.44 -3.11 -3.51
CA GLY A 23 -1.70 -2.86 -4.21
C GLY A 23 -2.27 -1.49 -3.87
N LEU A 24 -2.32 -1.10 -2.59
CA LEU A 24 -2.79 0.21 -2.17
C LEU A 24 -1.93 1.35 -2.74
N TYR A 25 -0.60 1.21 -2.72
CA TYR A 25 0.31 2.15 -3.39
C TYR A 25 0.02 2.27 -4.88
N SER A 26 -0.17 1.14 -5.56
CA SER A 26 -0.42 1.09 -7.01
C SER A 26 -1.76 1.75 -7.37
N VAL A 27 -2.82 1.44 -6.63
CA VAL A 27 -4.13 2.08 -6.80
C VAL A 27 -4.03 3.58 -6.53
N GLY A 28 -3.30 3.99 -5.49
CA GLY A 28 -3.04 5.40 -5.21
C GLY A 28 -2.36 6.10 -6.39
N ALA A 29 -1.30 5.50 -6.94
CA ALA A 29 -0.59 6.04 -8.10
C ALA A 29 -1.53 6.19 -9.32
N VAL A 30 -2.38 5.21 -9.58
CA VAL A 30 -3.40 5.28 -10.65
C VAL A 30 -4.40 6.40 -10.38
N VAL A 31 -4.91 6.55 -9.15
CA VAL A 31 -5.81 7.65 -8.77
C VAL A 31 -5.17 9.01 -9.00
N TYR A 32 -3.92 9.18 -8.58
CA TYR A 32 -3.18 10.42 -8.75
C TYR A 32 -2.94 10.76 -10.24
N ALA A 33 -2.55 9.76 -11.04
CA ALA A 33 -2.34 9.92 -12.48
C ALA A 33 -3.64 10.22 -13.23
N ALA A 34 -4.73 9.51 -12.92
CA ALA A 34 -6.03 9.68 -13.56
C ALA A 34 -6.76 10.96 -13.09
N LYS A 35 -6.31 11.56 -11.98
CA LYS A 35 -6.97 12.69 -11.30
C LYS A 35 -8.45 12.41 -10.98
N ARG A 36 -8.76 11.15 -10.67
CA ARG A 36 -10.09 10.62 -10.35
C ARG A 36 -9.95 9.46 -9.36
N PRO A 37 -10.93 9.19 -8.48
CA PRO A 37 -12.23 9.87 -8.36
C PRO A 37 -12.13 11.24 -7.66
N ASN A 38 -13.20 12.02 -7.74
CA ASN A 38 -13.34 13.28 -7.01
C ASN A 38 -14.63 13.25 -6.16
N PRO A 39 -14.63 12.52 -5.02
CA PRO A 39 -15.85 12.24 -4.28
C PRO A 39 -16.51 13.51 -3.72
N TRP A 40 -15.71 14.45 -3.22
CA TRP A 40 -16.15 15.75 -2.74
C TRP A 40 -15.25 16.86 -3.29
N PRO A 41 -15.57 17.43 -4.48
CA PRO A 41 -14.71 18.37 -5.20
C PRO A 41 -14.22 19.59 -4.43
N HIS A 42 -14.92 19.99 -3.37
CA HIS A 42 -14.58 21.18 -2.58
C HIS A 42 -13.75 20.87 -1.33
N THR A 43 -13.65 19.61 -0.89
CA THR A 43 -13.04 19.24 0.40
C THR A 43 -12.20 17.98 0.38
N PHE A 44 -12.50 17.02 -0.50
CA PHE A 44 -11.83 15.72 -0.54
C PHE A 44 -11.93 15.13 -1.96
N GLY A 45 -10.93 15.44 -2.77
CA GLY A 45 -10.82 14.99 -4.15
C GLY A 45 -9.78 13.91 -4.38
N PHE A 46 -9.32 13.79 -5.62
CA PHE A 46 -8.40 12.71 -6.02
C PHE A 46 -7.07 12.75 -5.25
N HIS A 47 -6.61 13.94 -4.85
CA HIS A 47 -5.35 14.11 -4.14
C HIS A 47 -5.45 13.58 -2.71
N GLU A 48 -6.56 13.87 -2.03
CA GLU A 48 -6.84 13.37 -0.69
C GLU A 48 -7.11 11.85 -0.71
N VAL A 49 -7.79 11.33 -1.74
CA VAL A 49 -7.93 9.88 -1.96
C VAL A 49 -6.55 9.23 -2.13
N PHE A 50 -5.66 9.82 -2.93
CA PHE A 50 -4.29 9.35 -3.08
C PHE A 50 -3.55 9.32 -1.73
N HIS A 51 -3.61 10.41 -0.97
CA HIS A 51 -2.97 10.48 0.34
C HIS A 51 -3.52 9.44 1.32
N ALA A 52 -4.83 9.23 1.35
CA ALA A 52 -5.45 8.21 2.20
C ALA A 52 -4.98 6.78 1.83
N LEU A 53 -4.88 6.49 0.53
CA LEU A 53 -4.34 5.21 0.04
C LEU A 53 -2.87 5.02 0.41
N VAL A 54 -2.05 6.05 0.24
CA VAL A 54 -0.62 6.03 0.63
C VAL A 54 -0.45 5.84 2.13
N ALA A 55 -1.21 6.56 2.96
CA ALA A 55 -1.16 6.42 4.41
C ALA A 55 -1.56 5.01 4.86
N SER A 56 -2.60 4.45 4.24
CA SER A 56 -3.03 3.07 4.48
C SER A 56 -1.97 2.06 4.03
N ALA A 57 -1.39 2.24 2.84
CA ALA A 57 -0.31 1.40 2.32
C ALA A 57 0.94 1.41 3.21
N ALA A 58 1.33 2.59 3.71
CA ALA A 58 2.43 2.76 4.64
C ALA A 58 2.16 2.08 5.98
N THR A 59 0.93 2.16 6.49
CA THR A 59 0.53 1.46 7.72
C THR A 59 0.64 -0.06 7.55
N VAL A 60 0.16 -0.61 6.43
CA VAL A 60 0.27 -2.04 6.13
C VAL A 60 1.74 -2.49 6.03
N HIS A 61 2.59 -1.70 5.36
CA HIS A 61 4.03 -1.99 5.28
C HIS A 61 4.72 -1.90 6.64
N TYR A 62 4.33 -0.94 7.48
CA TYR A 62 4.87 -0.84 8.82
C TYR A 62 4.55 -2.10 9.65
N VAL A 63 3.31 -2.58 9.59
CA VAL A 63 2.91 -3.83 10.26
C VAL A 63 3.71 -5.02 9.70
N LEU A 64 3.91 -5.11 8.39
CA LEU A 64 4.77 -6.15 7.79
C LEU A 64 6.19 -6.09 8.36
N VAL A 65 6.82 -4.92 8.37
CA VAL A 65 8.18 -4.75 8.91
C VAL A 65 8.24 -5.12 10.38
N MET A 66 7.24 -4.73 11.19
CA MET A 66 7.16 -5.12 12.60
C MET A 66 7.05 -6.63 12.78
N ARG A 67 6.32 -7.34 11.92
CA ARG A 67 6.22 -8.81 11.98
C ARG A 67 7.50 -9.53 11.57
N LEU A 68 8.33 -8.92 10.73
CA LEU A 68 9.62 -9.47 10.33
C LEU A 68 10.73 -9.14 11.34
N ALA A 69 10.55 -8.08 12.12
CA ALA A 69 11.53 -7.61 13.10
C ALA A 69 11.36 -8.24 14.49
N LEU A 70 10.22 -8.88 14.76
CA LEU A 70 9.86 -9.51 16.03
C LEU A 70 9.76 -11.03 15.87
#